data_AF-A4TVJ2-F1
#
_entry.id   AF-A4TVJ2-F1
#
_cell.length_a   1.000
_cell.length_b   1.000
_cell.length_c   1.000
_cell.angle_alpha   90.00
_cell.angle_beta   90.00
_cell.angle_gamma   90.00
#
_symmetry.space_group_name_H-M   'P 1'
#
loop_
_entity.id
_entity.type
_entity.pdbx_description
1 polymer ?
#
loop_
_entity_poly.entity_id
_entity_poly.type
_entity_poly.pdbx_seq_one_letter_code
_entity_poly.pdbx_strand_id
1 'polypeptide(L)'
;MFMKFLLTVAVVALIWFGFRFAQRLAMQKPAPREPADSAAKPKPRFTPEPDGESVRDLVKCPICHTWRAPNLGPCGRKECPQ
;
A
#
# COMPACT_ATOMS: atom_id res chain seq x y z
N MET A 1 -5.84 -24.20 -34.42
CA MET A 1 -4.90 -23.72 -33.39
C MET A 1 -4.92 -22.20 -33.22
N PHE A 2 -4.84 -21.41 -34.29
CA PHE A 2 -4.87 -19.93 -34.26
C PHE A 2 -6.07 -19.32 -33.52
N MET A 3 -7.27 -19.87 -33.72
CA MET A 3 -8.49 -19.38 -33.04
C MET A 3 -8.44 -19.52 -31.52
N LYS A 4 -7.75 -20.55 -30.98
CA LYS A 4 -7.54 -20.69 -29.54
C LYS A 4 -6.67 -19.55 -29.00
N PHE A 5 -5.60 -19.20 -29.73
CA PHE A 5 -4.71 -18.09 -29.36
C PHE A 5 -5.41 -16.74 -29.40
N LEU A 6 -6.19 -16.47 -30.46
CA LEU A 6 -7.00 -15.24 -30.55
C LEU A 6 -7.97 -15.12 -29.37
N LEU A 7 -8.65 -16.21 -29.01
CA LEU A 7 -9.61 -16.21 -27.90
C LEU A 7 -8.89 -15.96 -26.57
N THR A 8 -7.74 -16.59 -26.33
CA THR A 8 -6.94 -16.34 -25.11
C THR A 8 -6.46 -14.91 -25.00
N VAL A 9 -5.94 -14.32 -26.09
CA VAL A 9 -5.47 -12.93 -26.09
C VAL A 9 -6.64 -11.96 -25.90
N ALA A 10 -7.78 -12.23 -26.53
CA ALA A 10 -8.99 -11.43 -26.37
C ALA A 10 -9.49 -11.43 -24.92
N VAL A 11 -9.53 -12.58 -24.24
CA VAL A 11 -9.95 -12.69 -22.83
C VAL A 11 -8.99 -11.95 -21.91
N VAL A 12 -7.68 -12.13 -22.09
CA VAL A 12 -6.66 -11.42 -21.29
C VAL A 12 -6.77 -9.91 -21.50
N ALA A 13 -6.95 -9.45 -22.74
CA ALA A 13 -7.14 -8.03 -23.04
C ALA A 13 -8.41 -7.47 -22.41
N LEU A 14 -9.51 -8.24 -22.39
CA LEU A 14 -10.77 -7.86 -21.75
C LEU A 14 -10.61 -7.68 -20.23
N ILE A 15 -9.93 -8.61 -19.56
CA ILE A 15 -9.66 -8.53 -18.12
C ILE A 15 -8.75 -7.35 -17.80
N TRP A 16 -7.66 -7.19 -18.57
CA TRP A 16 -6.73 -6.08 -18.38
C TRP A 16 -7.41 -4.72 -18.57
N PHE A 17 -8.15 -4.57 -19.66
CA PHE A 17 -8.82 -3.31 -19.98
C PHE A 17 -9.96 -3.02 -18.99
N GLY A 18 -10.75 -4.04 -18.64
CA GLY A 18 -11.80 -3.95 -17.63
C GLY A 18 -11.25 -3.53 -16.26
N PHE A 19 -10.16 -4.14 -15.82
CA PHE A 19 -9.53 -3.79 -14.54
C PHE A 19 -8.88 -2.40 -14.57
N ARG A 20 -8.18 -2.05 -15.65
CA ARG A 20 -7.56 -0.73 -15.82
C ARG A 20 -8.60 0.40 -15.80
N PHE A 21 -9.77 0.17 -16.42
CA PHE A 21 -10.87 1.13 -16.38
C PHE A 21 -11.58 1.16 -15.03
N ALA A 22 -11.81 0.00 -14.40
CA ALA A 22 -12.39 -0.08 -13.06
C ALA A 22 -11.52 0.63 -12.00
N GLN A 23 -10.19 0.52 -12.09
CA GLN A 23 -9.27 1.26 -11.22
C GLN A 23 -9.39 2.79 -11.40
N ARG A 24 -9.59 3.27 -12.62
CA ARG A 24 -9.81 4.71 -12.88
C ARG A 24 -11.14 5.21 -12.30
N LEU A 25 -12.18 4.38 -12.36
CA LEU A 25 -13.50 4.69 -11.79
C LEU A 25 -13.53 4.56 -10.25
N ALA A 26 -12.75 3.65 -9.68
CA ALA A 26 -12.62 3.48 -8.22
C ALA A 26 -11.95 4.68 -7.54
N MET A 27 -11.05 5.39 -8.23
CA MET A 27 -10.47 6.65 -7.74
C MET A 27 -11.48 7.81 -7.71
N GLN A 28 -12.60 7.71 -8.43
CA GLN A 28 -13.66 8.73 -8.45
C GLN A 28 -14.85 8.41 -7.53
N LYS A 29 -14.90 7.22 -6.93
CA LYS A 29 -15.89 6.92 -5.90
C LYS A 29 -15.30 7.34 -4.56
N PRO A 30 -15.72 8.47 -3.95
CA PRO A 30 -15.50 8.68 -2.54
C PRO A 30 -16.06 7.46 -1.80
N ALA A 31 -15.31 7.02 -0.80
CA ALA A 31 -15.49 5.78 -0.06
C ALA A 31 -16.95 5.38 0.20
N PRO A 32 -17.25 4.06 0.25
CA PRO A 32 -18.59 3.53 0.45
C PRO A 32 -19.29 4.26 1.60
N ARG A 33 -20.49 4.79 1.32
CA ARG A 33 -21.46 5.08 2.37
C ARG A 33 -21.77 3.73 3.02
N GLU A 34 -21.17 3.51 4.19
CA GLU A 34 -21.60 2.47 5.12
C GLU A 34 -23.12 2.57 5.29
N PRO A 35 -23.85 1.44 5.31
CA PRO A 35 -25.27 1.44 5.59
C PRO A 35 -25.50 2.07 6.97
N ALA A 36 -26.45 2.99 7.02
CA ALA A 36 -26.88 3.69 8.21
C ALA A 36 -27.49 2.71 9.21
N ASP A 37 -26.67 2.09 10.05
CA ASP A 37 -27.13 1.49 11.28
C ASP A 37 -25.98 1.35 12.27
N SER A 38 -26.26 1.66 13.53
CA SER A 38 -25.33 1.67 14.69
C SER A 38 -24.65 3.00 14.99
N ALA A 39 -25.44 3.87 15.63
CA ALA A 39 -24.97 4.78 16.65
C ALA A 39 -24.08 4.06 17.70
N ALA A 40 -22.76 3.98 17.47
CA ALA A 40 -21.81 3.59 18.51
C ALA A 40 -20.37 3.93 18.09
N LYS A 41 -19.92 5.12 18.50
CA LYS A 41 -18.51 5.59 18.56
C LYS A 41 -17.79 5.74 17.21
N PRO A 42 -17.12 6.89 16.96
CA PRO A 42 -16.21 7.00 15.83
C PRO A 42 -15.08 5.99 16.06
N LYS A 43 -15.05 4.89 15.31
CA LYS A 43 -13.82 4.12 15.13
C LYS A 43 -12.82 5.07 14.47
N PRO A 44 -11.58 5.23 14.98
CA PRO A 44 -10.58 6.01 14.28
C PRO A 44 -10.38 5.35 12.91
N ARG A 45 -10.89 6.01 11.88
CA ARG A 45 -10.70 5.60 10.49
C ARG A 45 -9.21 5.74 10.24
N PHE A 46 -8.51 4.62 10.04
CA PHE A 46 -7.14 4.68 9.57
C PHE A 46 -7.18 5.31 8.17
N THR A 47 -6.93 6.61 8.10
CA THR A 47 -6.59 7.33 6.88
C THR A 47 -5.10 7.10 6.66
N PRO A 48 -4.69 6.37 5.61
CA PRO A 48 -3.30 6.42 5.19
C PRO A 48 -3.02 7.86 4.82
N GLU A 49 -2.19 8.54 5.61
CA GLU A 49 -1.66 9.86 5.27
C GLU A 49 -1.02 9.74 3.87
N PRO A 50 -1.36 10.65 2.91
CA PRO A 50 -0.83 10.58 1.54
C PRO A 50 0.65 10.91 1.46
N ASP A 51 1.31 11.10 2.61
CA ASP A 51 2.72 11.32 2.70
C ASP A 51 3.39 9.99 3.06
N GLY A 52 4.16 9.48 2.10
CA GLY A 52 5.24 8.52 2.37
C GLY A 52 6.24 8.99 3.45
N GLU A 53 6.02 10.16 4.05
CA GLU A 53 6.70 10.69 5.24
C GLU A 53 6.51 9.82 6.50
N SER A 54 5.41 9.04 6.55
CA SER A 54 5.23 7.99 7.58
C SER A 54 6.03 6.71 7.29
N VAL A 55 6.43 6.51 6.04
CA VAL A 55 7.30 5.40 5.61
C VAL A 55 8.75 5.91 5.64
N ARG A 56 9.34 5.90 6.84
CA ARG A 56 10.76 6.21 6.97
C ARG A 56 11.58 5.06 6.42
N ASP A 57 12.38 5.31 5.40
CA ASP A 57 13.36 4.37 4.90
C ASP A 57 14.24 3.88 6.05
N LEU A 58 14.32 2.57 6.26
CA LEU A 58 15.21 2.00 7.26
C LEU A 58 16.62 1.92 6.67
N VAL A 59 17.59 2.42 7.41
CA VAL A 59 19.01 2.32 7.07
C VAL A 59 19.70 1.26 7.92
N LYS A 60 20.65 0.54 7.34
CA LYS A 60 21.43 -0.47 8.04
C LYS A 60 22.54 0.22 8.86
N CYS A 61 22.64 -0.13 10.15
CA CYS A 61 23.75 0.32 10.99
C CYS A 61 25.09 -0.23 10.45
N PRO A 62 26.15 0.59 10.32
CA PRO A 62 27.44 0.10 9.83
C PRO A 62 28.18 -0.80 10.83
N ILE A 63 27.85 -0.72 12.12
CA ILE A 63 28.55 -1.43 13.21
C ILE A 63 27.88 -2.77 13.52
N CYS A 64 26.62 -2.73 13.94
CA CYS A 64 25.87 -3.92 14.35
C CYS A 64 24.92 -4.46 13.26
N HIS A 65 24.90 -3.85 12.08
CA HIS A 65 24.12 -4.30 10.92
C HIS A 65 22.60 -4.41 11.11
N THR A 66 22.08 -3.82 12.19
CA THR A 66 20.65 -3.72 12.47
C THR A 66 20.00 -2.58 11.68
N TRP A 67 18.74 -2.77 11.28
CA TRP A 67 17.94 -1.75 10.61
C TRP A 67 17.44 -0.70 11.61
N ARG A 68 17.66 0.59 11.31
CA ARG A 68 17.25 1.72 12.16
C ARG A 68 16.69 2.87 11.33
N ALA A 69 15.97 3.78 11.97
CA ALA A 69 15.52 5.00 11.32
C ALA A 69 16.70 5.96 11.06
N PRO A 70 16.78 6.60 9.89
CA PRO A 70 17.74 7.67 9.62
C PRO A 70 17.39 8.86 10.52
N ASN A 71 18.41 9.48 11.11
CA ASN A 71 18.32 10.64 12.01
C ASN A 71 17.84 10.39 13.45
N LEU A 72 17.60 9.15 13.87
CA LEU A 72 17.50 8.82 15.30
C LEU A 72 18.89 8.51 15.87
N GLY A 73 19.62 9.55 16.28
CA GLY A 73 20.80 9.50 17.17
C GLY A 73 21.71 8.25 17.08
N PRO A 74 22.21 7.72 18.21
CA PRO A 74 22.87 6.42 18.26
C PRO A 74 21.93 5.25 17.94
N CYS A 75 22.48 4.08 17.60
CA CYS A 75 21.71 2.91 17.14
C CYS A 75 20.65 2.40 18.15
N GLY A 76 20.66 2.86 19.40
CA GLY A 76 19.65 2.55 20.42
C GLY A 76 19.75 1.13 21.02
N ARG A 77 20.54 0.23 20.40
CA ARG A 77 20.88 -1.07 20.99
C ARG A 77 21.94 -0.93 22.06
N LYS A 78 21.71 -1.57 23.22
CA LYS A 78 22.66 -1.65 24.34
C LYS A 78 23.92 -2.43 23.98
N GLU A 79 23.79 -3.41 23.09
CA GLU A 79 24.90 -4.23 22.59
C GLU A 79 25.61 -3.63 21.36
N CYS A 80 25.16 -2.48 20.83
CA CYS A 80 25.87 -1.83 19.75
C CYS A 80 26.98 -0.93 20.34
N PRO A 81 28.27 -1.17 20.02
CA PRO A 81 29.30 -0.21 20.37
C PRO A 81 28.96 1.13 19.70
N GLN A 82 29.00 2.21 20.49
CA GLN A 82 28.71 3.58 20.05
C GLN A 82 29.89 4.19 19.32
#